data_AF-P53930-F1
#
_entry.id   AF-P53930-F1
#
_cell.length_a   1.000
_cell.length_b   1.000
_cell.length_c   1.000
_cell.angle_alpha   90.00
_cell.angle_beta   90.00
_cell.angle_gamma   90.00
#
_symmetry.space_group_name_H-M   'P 1'
#
loop_
_entity.id
_entity.type
_entity.pdbx_description
1 polymer ?
#
loop_
_entity_poly.entity_id
_entity_poly.type
_entity_poly.pdbx_seq_one_letter_code
_entity_poly.pdbx_strand_id
1 'polypeptide(L)'
;MAPTISKRIKTLSVSRPIIYGNTAKKMGSVKPPNAPAEHTHLWTIFVRGPQNEDISYFIKKVVFKLHDTYPNPVRSIEAPPFELTETGWGEFDINIKVYFVEEANEKVLNFYHRLRLHPYANPVPNSDNGNEQNTTDHNSKDAEVSSVYFDEIVFNEPNEEFFKILMSRPGNLLPSNKTDDCVYSKQLEQEEIDRIEIGIEKVDKEIDELKQKLENLVKQEAINGS
;
A
#
# COMPACT_ATOMS: atom_id res chain seq x y z
N MET A 1 30.20 -24.80 -12.18
CA MET A 1 30.17 -23.88 -13.34
C MET A 1 30.26 -22.47 -12.80
N ALA A 2 31.12 -21.61 -13.35
CA ALA A 2 31.13 -20.20 -12.95
C ALA A 2 29.82 -19.54 -13.40
N PRO A 3 29.21 -18.64 -12.61
CA PRO A 3 28.02 -17.92 -13.05
C PRO A 3 28.36 -17.16 -14.33
N THR A 4 27.59 -17.35 -15.39
CA THR A 4 27.66 -16.54 -16.60
C THR A 4 27.46 -15.09 -16.20
N ILE A 5 28.49 -14.26 -16.37
CA ILE A 5 28.39 -12.81 -16.14
C ILE A 5 27.43 -12.27 -17.20
N SER A 6 26.17 -12.08 -16.83
CA SER A 6 25.14 -11.53 -17.69
C SER A 6 25.43 -10.04 -17.89
N LYS A 7 25.68 -9.63 -19.14
CA LYS A 7 25.93 -8.23 -19.49
C LYS A 7 24.71 -7.37 -19.11
N ARG A 8 24.94 -6.27 -18.37
CA ARG A 8 23.92 -5.30 -17.95
C ARG A 8 23.76 -4.20 -19.00
N ILE A 9 22.52 -3.74 -19.22
CA ILE A 9 22.22 -2.67 -20.17
C ILE A 9 22.34 -1.32 -19.44
N LYS A 10 23.46 -0.62 -19.65
CA LYS A 10 23.75 0.65 -18.97
C LYS A 10 22.68 1.70 -19.24
N THR A 11 22.40 2.55 -18.26
CA THR A 11 21.48 3.71 -18.33
C THR A 11 20.00 3.39 -18.63
N LEU A 12 19.65 2.13 -18.83
CA LEU A 12 18.28 1.71 -19.07
C LEU A 12 17.61 1.38 -17.73
N SER A 13 16.39 1.86 -17.52
CA SER A 13 15.52 1.42 -16.43
C SER A 13 14.20 0.93 -16.98
N VAL A 14 13.67 -0.15 -16.38
CA VAL A 14 12.38 -0.71 -16.74
C VAL A 14 11.53 -0.81 -15.49
N SER A 15 10.38 -0.13 -15.49
CA SER A 15 9.41 -0.17 -14.40
C SER A 15 8.34 -1.23 -14.62
N ARG A 16 7.90 -1.90 -13.55
CA ARG A 16 6.74 -2.81 -13.55
C ARG A 16 5.76 -2.42 -12.46
N PRO A 17 4.54 -1.98 -12.80
CA PRO A 17 3.57 -1.59 -11.80
C PRO A 17 3.07 -2.83 -11.04
N ILE A 18 2.81 -2.64 -9.77
CA ILE A 18 2.21 -3.62 -8.87
C ILE A 18 1.16 -2.93 -8.00
N ILE A 19 0.24 -3.74 -7.51
CA ILE A 19 -0.64 -3.40 -6.40
C ILE A 19 -0.33 -4.35 -5.27
N TYR A 20 -0.17 -3.81 -4.07
CA TYR A 20 -0.11 -4.61 -2.85
C TYR A 20 -1.01 -4.04 -1.77
N GLY A 21 -1.47 -4.90 -0.88
CA GLY A 21 -2.30 -4.48 0.23
C GLY A 21 -3.17 -5.60 0.75
N ASN A 22 -4.13 -5.24 1.59
CA ASN A 22 -5.04 -6.21 2.19
C ASN A 22 -6.51 -5.78 2.08
N THR A 23 -7.39 -6.79 2.05
CA THR A 23 -8.80 -6.64 2.43
C THR A 23 -9.07 -7.33 3.76
N ALA A 24 -10.11 -6.91 4.47
CA ALA A 24 -10.51 -7.46 5.75
C ALA A 24 -12.02 -7.35 5.93
N LYS A 25 -12.63 -8.42 6.43
CA LYS A 25 -14.05 -8.47 6.77
C LYS A 25 -14.22 -8.97 8.20
N LYS A 26 -15.07 -8.28 8.96
CA LYS A 26 -15.43 -8.74 10.30
C LYS A 26 -16.18 -10.06 10.21
N MET A 27 -15.72 -11.06 10.97
CA MET A 27 -16.40 -12.34 11.08
C MET A 27 -17.63 -12.18 11.98
N GLY A 28 -18.76 -12.68 11.51
CA GLY A 28 -19.98 -12.78 12.30
C GLY A 28 -19.94 -13.99 13.25
N SER A 29 -21.12 -14.55 13.55
CA SER A 29 -21.24 -15.75 14.39
C SER A 29 -20.66 -17.01 13.75
N VAL A 30 -20.58 -17.05 12.41
CA VAL A 30 -19.99 -18.18 11.67
C VAL A 30 -18.50 -17.91 11.46
N LYS A 31 -17.66 -18.68 12.12
CA LYS A 31 -16.19 -18.63 11.99
C LYS A 31 -15.68 -19.83 11.19
N PRO A 32 -14.55 -19.70 10.48
CA PRO A 32 -13.88 -20.85 9.88
C PRO A 32 -13.58 -21.93 10.94
N PRO A 33 -13.65 -23.23 10.61
CA PRO A 33 -13.54 -24.33 11.58
C PRO A 33 -12.28 -24.31 12.46
N ASN A 34 -11.19 -23.72 11.96
CA ASN A 34 -9.89 -23.68 12.61
C ASN A 34 -9.47 -22.26 13.05
N ALA A 35 -10.37 -21.27 12.96
CA ALA A 35 -10.07 -19.92 13.38
C ALA A 35 -10.04 -19.83 14.91
N PRO A 36 -8.98 -19.27 15.53
CA PRO A 36 -8.95 -19.01 16.96
C PRO A 36 -10.17 -18.20 17.45
N ALA A 37 -10.63 -18.49 18.66
CA ALA A 37 -11.87 -17.92 19.20
C ALA A 37 -11.80 -16.40 19.37
N GLU A 38 -10.60 -15.88 19.62
CA GLU A 38 -10.27 -14.47 19.77
C GLU A 38 -10.17 -13.72 18.42
N HIS A 39 -10.00 -14.43 17.30
CA HIS A 39 -9.96 -13.78 15.99
C HIS A 39 -11.33 -13.18 15.64
N THR A 40 -11.31 -11.95 15.14
CA THR A 40 -12.51 -11.14 14.86
C THR A 40 -12.69 -10.83 13.39
N HIS A 41 -11.63 -10.90 12.58
CA HIS A 41 -11.65 -10.59 11.16
C HIS A 41 -11.04 -11.72 10.33
N LEU A 42 -11.57 -11.90 9.12
CA LEU A 42 -10.94 -12.62 8.03
C LEU A 42 -10.27 -11.58 7.13
N TRP A 43 -8.99 -11.75 6.81
CA TRP A 43 -8.24 -10.81 5.99
C TRP A 43 -7.41 -11.53 4.93
N THR A 44 -7.18 -10.86 3.81
CA THR A 44 -6.34 -11.35 2.71
C THR A 44 -5.30 -10.30 2.38
N ILE A 45 -4.01 -10.66 2.45
CA ILE A 45 -2.89 -9.85 1.95
C ILE A 45 -2.52 -10.33 0.54
N PHE A 46 -2.17 -9.42 -0.36
CA PHE A 46 -1.82 -9.78 -1.74
C PHE A 46 -0.75 -8.87 -2.35
N VAL A 47 -0.09 -9.39 -3.39
CA VAL A 47 0.72 -8.66 -4.38
C VAL A 47 0.24 -9.09 -5.77
N ARG A 48 -0.19 -8.16 -6.61
CA ARG A 48 -0.77 -8.45 -7.93
C ARG A 48 -0.47 -7.35 -8.96
N GLY A 49 -0.73 -7.61 -10.24
CA GLY A 49 -0.71 -6.59 -11.27
C GLY A 49 -1.93 -5.65 -11.17
N PRO A 50 -1.84 -4.38 -11.61
CA PRO A 50 -2.95 -3.43 -11.49
C PRO A 50 -4.26 -3.83 -12.15
N GLN A 51 -4.20 -4.64 -13.21
CA GLN A 51 -5.35 -5.14 -13.96
C GLN A 51 -5.56 -6.64 -13.71
N ASN A 52 -5.06 -7.19 -12.60
CA ASN A 52 -5.03 -8.63 -12.32
C ASN A 52 -4.27 -9.45 -13.37
N GLU A 53 -3.36 -8.83 -14.10
CA GLU A 53 -2.50 -9.53 -15.05
C GLU A 53 -1.50 -10.43 -14.33
N ASP A 54 -1.06 -11.46 -15.02
CA ASP A 54 -0.07 -12.39 -14.49
C ASP A 54 1.31 -11.72 -14.41
N ILE A 55 1.83 -11.59 -13.19
CA ILE A 55 3.15 -11.04 -12.88
C ILE A 55 4.21 -12.14 -12.61
N SER A 56 3.85 -13.42 -12.73
CA SER A 56 4.77 -14.54 -12.46
C SER A 56 5.94 -14.65 -13.45
N TYR A 57 5.84 -14.00 -14.61
CA TYR A 57 6.91 -13.96 -15.60
C TYR A 57 8.16 -13.21 -15.12
N PHE A 58 8.03 -12.32 -14.12
CA PHE A 58 9.18 -11.63 -13.51
C PHE A 58 9.27 -11.84 -11.99
N ILE A 59 8.20 -12.32 -11.34
CA ILE A 59 8.18 -12.68 -9.91
C ILE A 59 8.11 -14.20 -9.77
N LYS A 60 9.14 -14.78 -9.15
CA LYS A 60 9.20 -16.21 -8.84
C LYS A 60 8.32 -16.57 -7.65
N LYS A 61 8.40 -15.79 -6.57
CA LYS A 61 7.63 -16.03 -5.34
C LYS A 61 7.50 -14.80 -4.48
N VAL A 62 6.48 -14.79 -3.63
CA VAL A 62 6.28 -13.77 -2.60
C VAL A 62 6.27 -14.44 -1.23
N VAL A 63 7.03 -13.90 -0.29
CA VAL A 63 7.07 -14.36 1.10
C VAL A 63 6.46 -13.30 1.99
N PHE A 64 5.42 -13.69 2.72
CA PHE A 64 4.76 -12.88 3.74
C PHE A 64 5.26 -13.32 5.12
N LYS A 65 5.87 -12.41 5.88
CA LYS A 65 6.19 -12.64 7.29
C LYS A 65 5.15 -11.93 8.16
N LEU A 66 4.35 -12.74 8.82
CA LEU A 66 3.32 -12.35 9.78
C LEU A 66 3.91 -12.11 11.18
N HIS A 67 3.07 -11.67 12.11
CA HIS A 67 3.40 -11.57 13.53
C HIS A 67 3.73 -12.94 14.13
N ASP A 68 4.64 -12.99 15.10
CA ASP A 68 5.17 -14.27 15.65
C ASP A 68 4.13 -15.08 16.45
N THR A 69 2.96 -14.50 16.75
CA THR A 69 1.81 -15.22 17.34
C THR A 69 1.15 -16.20 16.38
N TYR A 70 1.37 -16.06 15.07
CA TYR A 70 0.84 -16.98 14.08
C TYR A 70 1.72 -18.23 13.99
N PRO A 71 1.13 -19.45 13.88
CA PRO A 71 1.90 -20.63 13.57
C PRO A 71 2.50 -20.49 12.15
N ASN A 72 3.77 -20.86 11.99
CA ASN A 72 4.51 -20.70 10.74
C ASN A 72 4.41 -19.26 10.21
N PRO A 73 4.94 -18.24 10.92
CA PRO A 73 4.70 -16.84 10.58
C PRO A 73 5.30 -16.43 9.23
N VAL A 74 6.26 -17.19 8.70
CA VAL A 74 6.82 -16.98 7.36
C VAL A 74 6.10 -17.89 6.36
N ARG A 75 5.28 -17.31 5.49
CA ARG A 75 4.50 -18.01 4.46
C ARG A 75 5.06 -17.70 3.08
N SER A 76 5.43 -18.72 2.31
CA SER A 76 6.01 -18.58 0.97
C SER A 76 4.99 -19.00 -0.08
N ILE A 77 4.62 -18.09 -0.96
CA ILE A 77 3.69 -18.31 -2.07
C ILE A 77 4.49 -18.35 -3.36
N GLU A 78 4.64 -19.55 -3.93
CA GLU A 78 5.55 -19.82 -5.06
C GLU A 78 4.91 -19.72 -6.44
N ALA A 79 3.60 -19.45 -6.49
CA ALA A 79 2.85 -19.27 -7.73
C ALA A 79 1.67 -18.32 -7.49
N PRO A 80 1.17 -17.61 -8.53
CA PRO A 80 0.01 -16.74 -8.38
C PRO A 80 -1.28 -17.54 -8.09
N PRO A 81 -2.29 -16.92 -7.47
CA PRO A 81 -2.28 -15.55 -6.96
C PRO A 81 -1.31 -15.42 -5.76
N PHE A 82 -0.48 -14.37 -5.77
CA PHE A 82 0.47 -14.12 -4.69
C PHE A 82 -0.25 -13.46 -3.51
N GLU A 83 -1.11 -14.26 -2.87
CA GLU A 83 -1.97 -13.83 -1.78
C GLU A 83 -1.98 -14.85 -0.64
N LEU A 84 -2.38 -14.38 0.53
CA LEU A 84 -2.52 -15.18 1.72
C LEU A 84 -3.75 -14.71 2.49
N THR A 85 -4.70 -15.62 2.68
CA THR A 85 -5.87 -15.41 3.53
C THR A 85 -5.63 -16.01 4.90
N GLU A 86 -5.95 -15.25 5.94
CA GLU A 86 -5.77 -15.65 7.33
C GLU A 86 -6.80 -14.92 8.22
N THR A 87 -6.96 -15.37 9.46
CA THR A 87 -7.83 -14.70 10.43
C THR A 87 -7.02 -13.90 11.43
N GLY A 88 -7.57 -12.85 12.04
CA GLY A 88 -6.84 -12.05 13.03
C GLY A 88 -7.74 -11.14 13.86
N TRP A 89 -7.18 -10.58 14.93
CA TRP A 89 -7.89 -9.66 15.82
C TRP A 89 -7.29 -8.25 15.89
N GLY A 90 -6.04 -8.08 15.44
CA GLY A 90 -5.30 -6.83 15.52
C GLY A 90 -4.54 -6.51 14.24
N GLU A 91 -4.15 -5.25 14.14
CA GLU A 91 -3.38 -4.68 13.03
C GLU A 91 -1.88 -4.73 13.35
N PHE A 92 -1.05 -5.04 12.36
CA PHE A 92 0.40 -5.12 12.50
C PHE A 92 1.09 -4.96 11.14
N ASP A 93 2.40 -4.75 11.13
CA ASP A 93 3.17 -4.63 9.89
C ASP A 93 3.56 -6.03 9.36
N ILE A 94 3.10 -6.36 8.16
CA ILE A 94 3.47 -7.57 7.42
C ILE A 94 4.70 -7.23 6.58
N ASN A 95 5.78 -8.00 6.76
CA ASN A 95 6.96 -7.88 5.89
C ASN A 95 6.75 -8.70 4.62
N ILE A 96 6.84 -8.04 3.47
CA ILE A 96 6.63 -8.63 2.14
C ILE A 96 7.99 -8.69 1.43
N LYS A 97 8.36 -9.90 1.00
CA LYS A 97 9.57 -10.15 0.22
C LYS A 97 9.22 -10.71 -1.13
N VAL A 98 9.59 -9.99 -2.20
CA VAL A 98 9.35 -10.41 -3.58
C VAL A 98 10.67 -10.93 -4.15
N TYR A 99 10.67 -12.21 -4.54
CA TYR A 99 11.78 -12.86 -5.21
C TYR A 99 11.51 -12.87 -6.70
N PHE A 100 12.46 -12.35 -7.48
CA PHE A 100 12.38 -12.34 -8.93
C PHE A 100 12.77 -13.70 -9.52
N VAL A 101 12.45 -13.89 -10.80
CA VAL A 101 12.91 -15.04 -11.60
C VAL A 101 14.44 -15.13 -11.60
N GLU A 102 14.99 -16.33 -11.77
CA GLU A 102 16.44 -16.57 -11.59
C GLU A 102 17.27 -15.77 -12.60
N GLU A 103 16.76 -15.64 -13.82
CA GLU A 103 17.30 -14.86 -14.92
C GLU A 103 17.41 -13.37 -14.60
N ALA A 104 16.62 -12.86 -13.64
CA ALA A 104 16.72 -11.47 -13.20
C ALA A 104 18.08 -11.18 -12.55
N ASN A 105 18.62 -12.16 -11.79
CA ASN A 105 19.79 -11.96 -10.94
C ASN A 105 19.72 -10.65 -10.11
N GLU A 106 18.49 -10.31 -9.69
CA GLU A 106 18.19 -9.12 -8.89
C GLU A 106 18.07 -9.47 -7.41
N LYS A 107 18.36 -8.49 -6.56
CA LYS A 107 18.17 -8.65 -5.11
C LYS A 107 16.67 -8.76 -4.80
N VAL A 108 16.36 -9.49 -3.73
CA VAL A 108 15.00 -9.58 -3.19
C VAL A 108 14.48 -8.18 -2.86
N LEU A 109 13.32 -7.83 -3.39
CA LEU A 109 12.62 -6.60 -3.01
C LEU A 109 11.93 -6.83 -1.66
N ASN A 110 12.12 -5.90 -0.72
CA ASN A 110 11.70 -6.04 0.67
C ASN A 110 11.03 -4.75 1.16
N PHE A 111 9.76 -4.85 1.55
CA PHE A 111 8.97 -3.73 2.06
C PHE A 111 7.98 -4.20 3.12
N TYR A 112 7.22 -3.27 3.69
CA TYR A 112 6.24 -3.55 4.74
C TYR A 112 4.89 -3.00 4.33
N HIS A 113 3.83 -3.74 4.68
CA HIS A 113 2.45 -3.31 4.56
C HIS A 113 1.77 -3.38 5.93
N ARG A 114 1.13 -2.30 6.36
CA ARG A 114 0.32 -2.30 7.58
C ARG A 114 -0.99 -3.03 7.30
N LEU A 115 -1.18 -4.20 7.92
CA LEU A 115 -2.46 -4.90 7.90
C LEU A 115 -3.53 -4.01 8.52
N ARG A 116 -4.61 -3.75 7.78
CA ARG A 116 -5.73 -2.93 8.23
C ARG A 116 -7.00 -3.73 8.36
N LEU A 117 -7.64 -3.67 9.53
CA LEU A 117 -8.90 -4.34 9.85
C LEU A 117 -10.05 -3.34 10.04
N HIS A 118 -9.74 -2.08 10.35
CA HIS A 118 -10.72 -1.04 10.64
C HIS A 118 -10.64 0.14 9.66
N PRO A 119 -11.78 0.82 9.38
CA PRO A 119 -11.79 2.01 8.53
C PRO A 119 -10.83 3.10 9.03
N TYR A 120 -10.44 4.02 8.13
CA TYR A 120 -9.76 5.25 8.54
C TYR A 120 -10.71 6.08 9.40
N ALA A 121 -10.32 6.33 10.65
CA ALA A 121 -10.95 7.38 11.43
C ALA A 121 -10.52 8.70 10.79
N ASN A 122 -11.40 9.29 9.98
CA ASN A 122 -11.29 10.70 9.64
C ASN A 122 -12.05 11.44 10.74
N PRO A 123 -11.40 12.00 11.77
CA PRO A 123 -12.05 12.97 12.61
C PRO A 123 -12.34 14.18 11.72
N VAL A 124 -13.57 14.30 11.23
CA VAL A 124 -14.04 15.58 10.72
C VAL A 124 -14.09 16.51 11.93
N PRO A 125 -13.40 17.66 11.91
CA PRO A 125 -13.58 18.66 12.95
C PRO A 125 -15.04 19.09 12.89
N ASN A 126 -15.86 18.61 13.82
CA ASN A 126 -17.24 19.02 13.89
C ASN A 126 -17.28 20.54 14.10
N SER A 127 -17.96 21.23 13.19
CA SER A 127 -18.42 22.58 13.42
C SER A 127 -19.23 22.60 14.74
N ASP A 128 -18.67 23.27 15.75
CA ASP A 128 -19.31 23.84 16.94
C ASP A 128 -20.16 22.99 17.90
N ASN A 129 -20.10 21.66 17.89
CA ASN A 129 -20.61 20.88 19.02
C ASN A 129 -19.69 19.69 19.31
N GLY A 130 -19.03 19.73 20.48
CA GLY A 130 -17.96 18.84 20.95
C GLY A 130 -18.31 17.37 21.17
N ASN A 131 -19.09 16.77 20.27
CA ASN A 131 -19.21 15.33 20.14
C ASN A 131 -18.33 14.90 18.98
N GLU A 132 -17.30 14.10 19.23
CA GLU A 132 -16.52 13.39 18.21
C GLU A 132 -17.42 12.36 17.50
N GLN A 133 -18.35 12.83 16.68
CA GLN A 133 -19.20 11.93 15.91
C GLN A 133 -18.51 11.70 14.57
N ASN A 134 -17.80 10.56 14.48
CA ASN A 134 -17.23 10.02 13.26
C ASN A 134 -18.23 10.15 12.10
N THR A 135 -18.03 11.10 11.19
CA THR A 135 -18.78 11.17 9.93
C THR A 135 -18.24 10.14 8.95
N THR A 136 -18.42 8.86 9.32
CA THR A 136 -18.79 7.86 8.34
C THR A 136 -20.28 7.61 8.55
N ASP A 137 -21.09 8.46 7.93
CA ASP A 137 -22.50 8.21 7.73
C ASP A 137 -22.69 6.80 7.11
N HIS A 138 -23.71 6.10 7.60
CA HIS A 138 -24.26 4.84 7.09
C HIS A 138 -23.48 3.52 7.34
N ASN A 139 -23.91 2.77 8.35
CA ASN A 139 -24.13 1.31 8.32
C ASN A 139 -23.01 0.35 7.84
N SER A 140 -21.72 0.69 7.95
CA SER A 140 -20.62 -0.15 7.44
C SER A 140 -20.05 -1.17 8.44
N LYS A 141 -20.74 -1.50 9.55
CA LYS A 141 -20.23 -2.48 10.54
C LYS A 141 -19.88 -3.85 9.94
N ASP A 142 -20.40 -4.16 8.75
CA ASP A 142 -20.15 -5.38 7.97
C ASP A 142 -19.47 -5.15 6.61
N ALA A 143 -19.04 -3.91 6.30
CA ALA A 143 -18.37 -3.60 5.05
C ALA A 143 -16.93 -4.13 5.04
N GLU A 144 -16.47 -4.58 3.87
CA GLU A 144 -15.08 -4.95 3.67
C GLU A 144 -14.19 -3.72 3.77
N VAL A 145 -13.19 -3.78 4.63
CA VAL A 145 -12.13 -2.77 4.78
C VAL A 145 -11.01 -3.13 3.84
N SER A 146 -10.52 -2.16 3.05
CA SER A 146 -9.37 -2.34 2.17
C SER A 146 -8.28 -1.32 2.48
N SER A 147 -7.02 -1.75 2.50
CA SER A 147 -5.85 -0.88 2.49
C SER A 147 -4.94 -1.34 1.37
N VAL A 148 -4.91 -0.58 0.27
CA VAL A 148 -4.31 -1.00 -1.00
C VAL A 148 -3.47 0.14 -1.55
N TYR A 149 -2.28 -0.20 -2.04
CA TYR A 149 -1.30 0.73 -2.57
C TYR A 149 -0.88 0.31 -3.97
N PHE A 150 -0.71 1.30 -4.83
CA PHE A 150 -0.05 1.17 -6.12
C PHE A 150 1.42 1.52 -5.95
N ASP A 151 2.30 0.77 -6.61
CA ASP A 151 3.74 1.02 -6.63
C ASP A 151 4.35 0.52 -7.95
N GLU A 152 5.60 0.91 -8.23
CA GLU A 152 6.34 0.47 -9.41
C GLU A 152 7.68 -0.13 -9.03
N ILE A 153 7.90 -1.39 -9.41
CA ILE A 153 9.20 -2.04 -9.27
C ILE A 153 10.11 -1.55 -10.40
N VAL A 154 11.15 -0.80 -10.06
CA VAL A 154 12.12 -0.25 -11.01
C VAL A 154 13.36 -1.13 -11.09
N PHE A 155 13.57 -1.76 -12.24
CA PHE A 155 14.77 -2.52 -12.54
C PHE A 155 15.79 -1.61 -13.24
N ASN A 156 16.81 -1.18 -12.50
CA ASN A 156 17.89 -0.35 -13.02
C ASN A 156 18.96 -1.21 -13.69
N GLU A 157 19.32 -0.84 -14.91
CA GLU A 157 20.31 -1.51 -15.74
C GLU A 157 20.11 -3.04 -15.80
N PRO A 158 18.91 -3.56 -16.15
CA PRO A 158 18.66 -5.00 -16.14
C PRO A 158 19.67 -5.73 -17.04
N ASN A 159 19.93 -6.99 -16.73
CA ASN A 159 20.73 -7.83 -17.62
C ASN A 159 19.98 -8.15 -18.92
N GLU A 160 20.72 -8.49 -19.99
CA GLU A 160 20.14 -8.69 -21.32
C GLU A 160 19.08 -9.82 -21.37
N GLU A 161 19.21 -10.86 -20.55
CA GLU A 161 18.26 -11.99 -20.49
C GLU A 161 16.96 -11.56 -19.80
N PHE A 162 17.08 -10.94 -18.63
CA PHE A 162 15.93 -10.43 -17.91
C PHE A 162 15.20 -9.31 -18.67
N PHE A 163 15.93 -8.46 -19.38
CA PHE A 163 15.33 -7.46 -20.24
C PHE A 163 14.44 -8.09 -21.32
N LYS A 164 14.86 -9.20 -21.94
CA LYS A 164 14.02 -9.94 -22.91
C LYS A 164 12.75 -10.48 -22.26
N ILE A 165 12.85 -11.01 -21.04
CA ILE A 165 11.68 -11.48 -20.27
C ILE A 165 10.72 -10.32 -20.00
N LEU A 166 11.23 -9.18 -19.52
CA LEU A 166 10.43 -7.99 -19.27
C LEU A 166 9.73 -7.54 -20.57
N MET A 167 10.44 -7.48 -21.70
CA MET A 167 9.87 -7.02 -22.98
C MET A 167 8.94 -8.04 -23.65
N SER A 168 8.95 -9.31 -23.23
CA SER A 168 8.07 -10.35 -23.80
C SER A 168 6.58 -10.11 -23.56
N ARG A 169 6.25 -9.32 -22.52
CA ARG A 169 4.88 -8.90 -22.21
C ARG A 169 4.79 -7.37 -22.23
N PRO A 170 4.51 -6.76 -23.39
CA PRO A 170 4.19 -5.33 -23.45
C PRO A 170 2.83 -5.06 -22.79
N GLY A 171 2.61 -3.82 -22.34
CA GLY A 171 1.30 -3.39 -21.80
C GLY A 171 1.21 -3.23 -20.28
N ASN A 172 2.30 -3.43 -19.53
CA ASN A 172 2.34 -3.18 -18.07
C ASN A 172 2.48 -1.67 -17.76
N LEU A 173 1.71 -0.82 -18.42
CA LEU A 173 1.64 0.61 -18.13
C LEU A 173 0.35 0.90 -17.38
N LEU A 174 0.38 1.89 -16.49
CA LEU A 174 -0.84 2.45 -15.91
C LEU A 174 -1.82 2.85 -17.02
N PRO A 175 -3.11 2.48 -16.91
CA PRO A 175 -4.13 2.95 -17.83
C PRO A 175 -4.25 4.48 -17.74
N SER A 176 -4.62 5.12 -18.85
CA SER A 176 -4.77 6.58 -18.88
C SER A 176 -5.92 7.04 -17.99
N ASN A 177 -7.08 6.36 -18.07
CA ASN A 177 -8.30 6.71 -17.34
C ASN A 177 -8.63 5.64 -16.30
N LYS A 178 -9.23 6.04 -15.19
CA LYS A 178 -9.76 5.09 -14.19
C LYS A 178 -11.00 4.39 -14.74
N THR A 179 -11.17 3.14 -14.34
CA THR A 179 -12.34 2.31 -14.62
C THR A 179 -12.86 1.72 -13.32
N ASP A 180 -14.07 1.18 -13.32
CA ASP A 180 -14.63 0.52 -12.13
C ASP A 180 -13.76 -0.65 -11.65
N ASP A 181 -13.12 -1.37 -12.59
CA ASP A 181 -12.25 -2.52 -12.29
C ASP A 181 -10.82 -2.12 -11.93
N CYS A 182 -10.33 -0.99 -12.46
CA CYS A 182 -8.97 -0.50 -12.24
C CYS A 182 -9.00 1.01 -11.95
N VAL A 183 -9.03 1.34 -10.66
CA VAL A 183 -9.04 2.73 -10.18
C VAL A 183 -7.69 3.42 -10.36
N TYR A 184 -6.59 2.67 -10.23
CA TYR A 184 -5.23 3.19 -10.38
C TYR A 184 -4.95 3.49 -11.86
N SER A 185 -4.78 4.77 -12.15
CA SER A 185 -4.63 5.30 -13.50
C SER A 185 -3.89 6.63 -13.45
N LYS A 186 -3.40 7.10 -14.61
CA LYS A 186 -2.81 8.44 -14.72
C LYS A 186 -3.80 9.55 -14.38
N GLN A 187 -5.09 9.33 -14.65
CA GLN A 187 -6.15 10.24 -14.23
C GLN A 187 -6.23 10.33 -12.70
N LEU A 188 -6.25 9.19 -11.99
CA LEU A 188 -6.29 9.21 -10.53
C LEU A 188 -5.02 9.86 -9.94
N GLU A 189 -3.86 9.57 -10.53
CA GLU A 189 -2.60 10.22 -10.16
C GLU A 189 -2.71 11.75 -10.23
N GLN A 190 -3.22 12.29 -11.35
CA GLN A 190 -3.42 13.74 -11.48
C GLN A 190 -4.45 14.29 -10.48
N GLU A 191 -5.58 13.58 -10.27
CA GLU A 191 -6.60 13.99 -9.29
C GLU A 191 -6.05 14.05 -7.85
N GLU A 192 -5.16 13.13 -7.48
CA GLU A 192 -4.51 13.14 -6.16
C GLU A 192 -3.45 14.24 -6.07
N ILE A 193 -2.69 14.53 -7.14
CA ILE A 193 -1.78 15.68 -7.20
C ILE A 193 -2.55 16.98 -6.97
N ASP A 194 -3.64 17.21 -7.71
CA ASP A 194 -4.47 18.40 -7.58
C ASP A 194 -5.03 18.54 -6.15
N ARG A 195 -5.45 17.42 -5.54
CA ARG A 195 -5.94 17.41 -4.14
C ARG A 195 -4.83 17.76 -3.15
N ILE A 196 -3.62 17.24 -3.35
CA ILE A 196 -2.47 17.53 -2.50
C ILE A 196 -2.10 19.01 -2.61
N GLU A 197 -2.08 19.58 -3.82
CA GLU A 197 -1.80 21.01 -4.03
C GLU A 197 -2.81 21.90 -3.29
N ILE A 198 -4.11 21.61 -3.41
CA ILE A 198 -5.16 22.31 -2.65
C ILE A 198 -4.94 22.17 -1.14
N GLY A 199 -4.55 20.98 -0.68
CA GLY A 199 -4.24 20.71 0.72
C GLY A 199 -3.05 21.53 1.23
N ILE A 200 -1.98 21.63 0.44
CA ILE A 200 -0.78 22.42 0.74
C ILE A 200 -1.15 23.90 0.88
N GLU A 201 -1.92 24.46 -0.07
CA GLU A 201 -2.34 25.86 0.01
C GLU A 201 -3.14 26.18 1.28
N LYS A 202 -3.99 25.24 1.72
CA LYS A 202 -4.75 25.40 2.95
C LYS A 202 -3.83 25.39 4.17
N VAL A 203 -2.90 24.44 4.23
CA VAL A 203 -1.94 24.34 5.33
C VAL A 203 -1.04 25.58 5.40
N ASP A 204 -0.60 26.12 4.26
CA ASP A 204 0.21 27.33 4.21
C ASP A 204 -0.53 28.55 4.79
N LYS A 205 -1.82 28.71 4.48
CA LYS A 205 -2.66 29.76 5.08
C LYS A 205 -2.79 29.60 6.59
N GLU A 206 -3.03 28.39 7.07
CA GLU A 206 -3.14 28.11 8.52
C GLU A 206 -1.81 28.37 9.23
N ILE A 207 -0.68 28.00 8.62
CA ILE A 207 0.66 28.30 9.13
C ILE A 207 0.88 29.80 9.25
N ASP A 208 0.48 30.58 8.24
CA ASP A 208 0.64 32.04 8.25
C ASP A 208 -0.25 32.70 9.31
N GLU A 209 -1.50 32.24 9.49
CA GLU A 209 -2.38 32.69 10.56
C GLU A 209 -1.78 32.39 11.95
N LEU A 210 -1.22 31.20 12.15
CA LEU A 210 -0.59 30.80 13.41
C LEU A 210 0.68 31.60 13.68
N LYS A 211 1.49 31.89 12.66
CA LYS A 211 2.66 32.75 12.78
C LYS A 211 2.28 34.17 13.21
N GLN A 212 1.22 34.74 12.62
CA GLN A 212 0.73 36.08 13.00
C GLN A 212 0.18 36.10 14.43
N LYS A 213 -0.60 35.08 14.83
CA LYS A 213 -1.08 34.93 16.21
C LYS A 213 0.09 34.83 17.19
N LEU A 214 1.12 34.05 16.86
CA LEU A 214 2.31 33.92 17.68
C LEU A 214 3.07 35.25 17.81
N GLU A 215 3.26 35.99 16.71
CA GLU A 215 3.93 37.30 16.73
C GLU A 215 3.18 38.31 17.62
N ASN A 216 1.85 38.31 17.55
CA ASN A 216 1.02 39.19 18.38
C ASN A 216 1.09 38.82 19.86
N LEU A 217 1.13 37.53 20.21
CA LEU A 217 1.30 37.07 21.59
C LEU A 217 2.67 37.47 22.14
N VAL A 218 3.74 37.29 21.36
CA VAL A 218 5.10 37.70 21.76
C VAL A 218 5.18 39.21 22.01
N LYS A 219 4.52 40.04 21.17
CA LYS A 219 4.44 41.49 21.39
C LYS A 219 3.67 41.85 22.66
N GLN A 220 2.57 41.16 22.96
CA GLN A 220 1.79 41.38 24.18
C GLN A 220 2.57 41.00 25.44
N GLU A 221 3.32 39.91 25.42
CA GLU A 221 4.19 39.50 26.54
C GLU A 221 5.32 40.52 26.78
N ALA A 222 5.93 41.05 25.71
CA ALA A 222 6.96 42.09 25.83
C ALA A 222 6.42 43.39 26.45
N ILE A 223 5.17 43.77 26.14
CA ILE A 223 4.51 44.94 26.71
C ILE A 223 4.13 44.72 28.19
N ASN A 224 3.63 43.54 28.53
CA ASN A 224 3.18 43.23 29.90
C ASN A 224 4.34 42.95 30.87
N GLY A 225 5.52 42.57 30.35
CA GLY A 225 6.72 42.31 31.12
C GLY A 225 7.62 43.54 31.39
N SER A 226 7.29 44.71 30.83
CA SER A 226 7.97 46.00 31.08
C SER A 226 7.14 46.88 32.01
#